data_AF-A0A527ZHT6-F1
#
_entry.id   AF-A0A527ZHT6-F1
#
_cell.length_a   1.000
_cell.length_b   1.000
_cell.length_c   1.000
_cell.angle_alpha   90.00
_cell.angle_beta   90.00
_cell.angle_gamma   90.00
#
_symmetry.space_group_name_H-M   'P 1'
#
loop_
_entity.id
_entity.type
_entity.pdbx_description
1 polymer ?
#
loop_
_entity_poly.entity_id
_entity_poly.type
_entity_poly.pdbx_seq_one_letter_code
_entity_poly.pdbx_strand_id
1 'polypeptide(L)'
;MAGPISSLGRAETAQALASPAAWKPSAISTGLLGWLRTHLFYSWFSTLVTIGLAYLTLKAATGILDWALLNAVWTVPHDATGAQTQVCRNTSGACWAVVGEKHRYILFGTYPFEEQWRPALCIVIFISLYFLSGWRRFWNKTLPFIWIAGIVAVGTIMWGGVFGLSYVPQERWGGLVITLILATFGLAFAFPFAILVALGRRSEMPAIKWLCIGYVE
;
A
#
# COMPACT_ATOMS: atom_id res chain seq x y z
N MET A 1 73.96 20.65 9.18
CA MET A 1 73.72 21.64 8.11
C MET A 1 72.20 21.77 8.01
N ALA A 2 71.52 22.67 8.73
CA ALA A 2 71.46 24.13 8.54
C ALA A 2 71.25 24.48 7.05
N GLY A 3 70.15 25.07 6.59
CA GLY A 3 69.20 25.94 7.30
C GLY A 3 67.91 26.23 6.50
N PRO A 4 67.28 27.41 6.67
CA PRO A 4 65.86 27.50 7.00
C PRO A 4 65.02 28.40 6.05
N ILE A 5 63.69 28.33 6.26
CA ILE A 5 62.67 29.41 6.25
C ILE A 5 62.77 30.50 5.16
N SER A 6 61.74 30.59 4.32
CA SER A 6 61.22 31.89 3.86
C SER A 6 59.68 31.92 3.92
N SER A 7 59.21 32.55 4.99
CA SER A 7 57.90 33.16 5.12
C SER A 7 57.64 34.13 3.96
N LEU A 8 56.43 34.17 3.40
CA LEU A 8 55.86 35.39 2.84
C LEU A 8 54.33 35.27 2.70
N GLY A 9 53.63 36.00 3.57
CA GLY A 9 52.41 36.73 3.24
C GLY A 9 51.21 35.94 2.74
N ARG A 10 50.45 35.32 3.65
CA ARG A 10 49.01 35.08 3.41
C ARG A 10 48.30 36.43 3.54
N ALA A 11 48.34 37.22 2.46
CA ALA A 11 47.57 38.44 2.34
C ALA A 11 46.07 38.08 2.43
N GLU A 12 45.43 38.63 3.45
CA GLU A 12 44.00 38.64 3.67
C GLU A 12 43.31 39.25 2.45
N THR A 13 42.72 38.40 1.62
CA THR A 13 41.68 38.84 0.69
C THR A 13 40.36 38.79 1.44
N ALA A 14 40.04 39.90 2.10
CA ALA A 14 38.70 40.19 2.61
C ALA A 14 37.73 40.20 1.41
N GLN A 15 37.18 39.04 1.12
CA GLN A 15 36.19 38.83 0.07
C GLN A 15 34.91 39.53 0.50
N ALA A 16 34.61 40.66 -0.13
CA ALA A 16 33.34 41.36 0.02
C ALA A 16 32.20 40.35 -0.25
N LEU A 17 31.45 40.00 0.78
CA LEU A 17 30.28 39.12 0.69
C LEU A 17 29.17 39.86 -0.07
N ALA A 18 29.18 39.74 -1.40
CA ALA A 18 28.00 40.05 -2.20
C ALA A 18 26.85 39.18 -1.68
N SER A 19 25.77 39.83 -1.24
CA SER A 19 24.55 39.13 -0.80
C SER A 19 24.09 38.17 -1.89
N PRO A 20 23.73 36.91 -1.57
CA PRO A 20 23.25 35.98 -2.59
C PRO A 20 21.98 36.58 -3.20
N ALA A 21 22.05 36.90 -4.49
CA ALA A 21 20.91 37.35 -5.26
C ALA A 21 19.78 36.33 -5.04
N ALA A 22 18.65 36.79 -4.50
CA ALA A 22 17.48 35.96 -4.28
C ALA A 22 17.07 35.33 -5.63
N TRP A 23 17.33 34.03 -5.78
CA TRP A 23 16.91 33.28 -6.95
C TRP A 23 15.38 33.30 -7.00
N LYS A 24 14.82 34.13 -7.89
CA LYS A 24 13.42 34.05 -8.28
C LYS A 24 13.30 32.95 -9.34
N PRO A 25 12.56 31.86 -9.10
CA PRO A 25 12.24 30.93 -10.17
C PRO A 25 11.55 31.70 -11.30
N SER A 26 11.97 31.48 -12.54
CA SER A 26 11.34 32.11 -13.71
C SER A 26 9.87 31.71 -13.78
N ALA A 27 8.98 32.66 -14.10
CA ALA A 27 7.53 32.44 -14.14
C ALA A 27 7.10 31.24 -15.03
N ILE A 28 7.94 30.82 -15.96
CA ILE A 28 7.74 29.67 -16.85
C ILE A 28 7.65 28.34 -16.07
N SER A 29 8.23 28.23 -14.88
CA SER A 29 8.16 27.01 -14.05
C SER A 29 6.95 26.95 -13.10
N THR A 30 6.07 27.97 -13.11
CA THR A 30 4.95 28.07 -12.13
C THR A 30 3.59 27.62 -12.66
N GLY A 31 3.45 27.30 -13.95
CA GLY A 31 2.19 26.82 -14.56
C GLY A 31 2.17 25.33 -14.86
N LEU A 32 0.97 24.71 -14.89
CA LEU A 32 0.77 23.29 -15.21
C LEU A 32 1.46 22.88 -16.53
N LEU A 33 1.34 23.71 -17.57
CA LEU A 33 2.01 23.48 -18.86
C LEU A 33 3.54 23.59 -18.78
N GLY A 34 4.04 24.53 -17.97
CA GLY A 34 5.48 24.70 -17.73
C GLY A 34 6.07 23.52 -16.94
N TRP A 35 5.31 23.00 -15.98
CA TRP A 35 5.66 21.80 -15.23
C TRP A 35 5.70 20.55 -16.13
N LEU A 36 4.68 20.34 -16.98
CA LEU A 36 4.63 19.22 -17.92
C LEU A 36 5.82 19.24 -18.89
N ARG A 37 6.14 20.40 -19.48
CA ARG A 37 7.26 20.52 -20.41
C ARG A 37 8.62 20.27 -19.74
N THR A 38 8.80 20.73 -18.50
CA THR A 38 10.06 20.60 -17.77
C THR A 38 10.29 19.21 -17.18
N HIS A 39 9.22 18.47 -16.83
CA HIS A 39 9.34 17.17 -16.16
C HIS A 39 9.08 15.96 -17.09
N LEU A 40 8.15 16.06 -18.04
CA LEU A 40 7.78 14.93 -18.92
C LEU A 40 8.40 15.03 -20.32
N PHE A 41 8.54 16.24 -20.85
CA PHE A 41 8.95 16.49 -22.24
C PHE A 41 10.29 17.22 -22.36
N TYR A 42 11.21 17.02 -21.41
CA TYR A 42 12.50 17.72 -21.39
C TYR A 42 13.43 17.28 -22.54
N SER A 43 13.42 16.00 -22.92
CA SER A 43 14.23 15.46 -24.02
C SER A 43 13.36 14.73 -25.05
N TRP A 44 13.89 14.54 -26.27
CA TRP A 44 13.23 13.75 -27.32
C TRP A 44 12.95 12.31 -26.86
N PHE A 45 13.90 11.68 -26.17
CA PHE A 45 13.72 10.33 -25.62
C PHE A 45 12.65 10.31 -24.53
N SER A 46 12.67 11.29 -23.62
CA SER A 46 11.63 11.45 -22.58
C SER A 46 10.24 11.65 -23.19
N THR A 47 10.15 12.40 -24.30
CA THR A 47 8.91 12.62 -25.04
C THR A 47 8.39 11.33 -25.65
N LEU A 48 9.25 10.56 -26.32
CA LEU A 48 8.89 9.27 -26.92
C LEU A 48 8.43 8.27 -25.86
N VAL A 49 9.19 8.14 -24.76
CA VAL A 49 8.84 7.25 -23.64
C VAL A 49 7.53 7.69 -22.98
N THR A 50 7.33 8.98 -22.76
CA THR A 50 6.10 9.51 -22.16
C THR A 50 4.89 9.23 -23.04
N ILE A 51 4.97 9.47 -24.35
CA ILE A 51 3.88 9.18 -25.29
C ILE A 51 3.62 7.67 -25.35
N GLY A 52 4.67 6.85 -25.39
CA GLY A 52 4.54 5.39 -25.38
C GLY A 52 3.85 4.86 -24.12
N LEU A 53 4.27 5.31 -22.94
CA LEU A 53 3.65 4.95 -21.67
C LEU A 53 2.20 5.46 -21.57
N ALA A 54 1.94 6.68 -22.04
CA ALA A 54 0.59 7.22 -22.09
C ALA A 54 -0.32 6.37 -23.00
N TYR A 55 0.16 5.99 -24.19
CA TYR A 55 -0.57 5.12 -25.11
C TYR A 55 -0.84 3.74 -24.50
N LEU A 56 0.16 3.11 -23.89
CA LEU A 56 -0.02 1.81 -23.21
C LEU A 56 -1.01 1.91 -22.05
N THR A 57 -0.93 2.98 -21.26
CA THR A 57 -1.85 3.22 -20.15
C THR A 57 -3.28 3.41 -20.64
N LEU A 58 -3.48 4.19 -21.69
CA LEU A 58 -4.80 4.40 -22.28
C LEU A 58 -5.35 3.11 -22.89
N LYS A 59 -4.53 2.35 -23.62
CA LYS A 59 -4.92 1.05 -24.19
C LYS A 59 -5.28 0.03 -23.10
N ALA A 60 -4.50 -0.02 -22.02
CA ALA A 60 -4.79 -0.87 -20.87
C ALA A 60 -6.08 -0.42 -20.17
N ALA A 61 -6.28 0.89 -19.98
CA ALA A 61 -7.48 1.44 -19.37
C ALA A 61 -8.73 1.12 -20.19
N THR A 62 -8.71 1.31 -21.52
CA THR A 62 -9.84 0.95 -22.37
C THR A 62 -10.11 -0.55 -22.35
N GLY A 63 -9.06 -1.39 -22.41
CA GLY A 63 -9.22 -2.84 -22.29
C GLY A 63 -9.81 -3.29 -20.95
N ILE A 64 -9.38 -2.65 -19.85
CA ILE A 64 -9.93 -2.90 -18.51
C ILE A 64 -11.40 -2.45 -18.44
N LEU A 65 -11.76 -1.30 -19.00
CA LEU A 65 -13.14 -0.82 -19.02
C LEU A 65 -14.04 -1.74 -19.87
N ASP A 66 -13.57 -2.15 -21.04
CA ASP A 66 -14.27 -3.07 -21.93
C ASP A 66 -14.52 -4.42 -21.24
N TRP A 67 -13.51 -4.94 -20.54
CA TRP A 67 -13.59 -6.22 -19.84
C TRP A 67 -14.39 -6.15 -18.53
N ALA A 68 -14.15 -5.14 -17.70
CA ALA A 68 -14.70 -5.04 -16.35
C ALA A 68 -16.12 -4.46 -16.32
N LEU A 69 -16.49 -3.59 -17.26
CA LEU A 69 -17.78 -2.90 -17.23
C LEU A 69 -18.65 -3.21 -18.44
N LEU A 70 -18.11 -3.05 -19.66
CA LEU A 70 -18.93 -3.06 -20.88
C LEU A 70 -19.34 -4.47 -21.32
N ASN A 71 -18.42 -5.43 -21.31
CA ASN A 71 -18.70 -6.84 -21.65
C ASN A 71 -18.87 -7.73 -20.41
N ALA A 72 -19.09 -7.13 -19.23
CA ALA A 72 -19.15 -7.88 -17.99
C ALA A 72 -20.54 -8.48 -17.72
N VAL A 73 -20.57 -9.69 -17.14
CA VAL A 73 -21.80 -10.38 -16.73
C VAL A 73 -22.10 -10.04 -15.27
N TRP A 74 -23.13 -9.23 -15.05
CA TRP A 74 -23.52 -8.76 -13.72
C TRP A 74 -24.48 -9.70 -12.99
N THR A 75 -25.31 -10.45 -13.70
CA THR A 75 -26.31 -11.36 -13.13
C THR A 75 -26.39 -12.65 -13.94
N VAL A 76 -26.66 -13.77 -13.27
CA VAL A 76 -26.83 -15.08 -13.92
C VAL A 76 -28.31 -15.49 -13.82
N PRO A 77 -28.93 -15.99 -14.91
CA PRO A 77 -30.27 -16.55 -14.84
C PRO A 77 -30.30 -17.79 -13.93
N HIS A 78 -31.36 -17.90 -13.13
CA HIS A 78 -31.64 -19.08 -12.30
C HIS A 78 -32.76 -19.88 -12.93
N ASP A 79 -32.55 -21.19 -13.10
CA ASP A 79 -33.58 -22.13 -13.55
C ASP A 79 -33.80 -23.25 -12.51
N ALA A 80 -34.68 -24.20 -12.83
CA ALA A 80 -35.00 -25.33 -11.94
C ALA A 80 -33.81 -26.25 -11.65
N THR A 81 -32.71 -26.13 -12.39
CA THR A 81 -31.46 -26.91 -12.21
C THR A 81 -30.35 -26.11 -11.51
N GLY A 82 -30.58 -24.82 -11.22
CA GLY A 82 -29.68 -23.95 -10.48
C GLY A 82 -29.24 -22.71 -11.27
N ALA A 83 -28.14 -22.08 -10.86
CA ALA A 83 -27.58 -20.92 -11.56
C ALA A 83 -26.89 -21.34 -12.86
N GLN A 84 -27.28 -20.76 -14.01
CA GLN A 84 -26.70 -21.06 -15.32
C GLN A 84 -25.29 -20.45 -15.50
N THR A 85 -24.27 -21.13 -14.97
CA THR A 85 -22.86 -20.66 -15.03
C THR A 85 -22.26 -20.61 -16.44
N GLN A 86 -22.93 -21.16 -17.45
CA GLN A 86 -22.47 -21.16 -18.85
C GLN A 86 -22.36 -19.75 -19.43
N VAL A 87 -23.22 -18.82 -19.00
CA VAL A 87 -23.18 -17.41 -19.43
C VAL A 87 -21.83 -16.77 -19.09
N CYS A 88 -21.27 -17.10 -17.91
CA CYS A 88 -19.97 -16.61 -17.49
C CYS A 88 -18.79 -17.33 -18.16
N ARG A 89 -18.98 -18.54 -18.71
CA ARG A 89 -17.93 -19.25 -19.47
C ARG A 89 -17.85 -18.80 -20.93
N ASN A 90 -18.98 -18.39 -21.49
CA ASN A 90 -19.09 -18.02 -22.90
C ASN A 90 -18.86 -16.52 -23.16
N THR A 91 -18.57 -15.74 -22.11
CA THR A 91 -18.32 -14.29 -22.21
C THR A 91 -16.82 -13.99 -22.13
N SER A 92 -16.37 -13.01 -22.90
CA SER A 92 -14.97 -12.52 -22.90
C SER A 92 -14.67 -11.50 -21.79
N GLY A 93 -15.68 -10.96 -21.12
CA GLY A 93 -15.58 -10.01 -20.02
C GLY A 93 -15.57 -10.64 -18.62
N ALA A 94 -15.53 -9.79 -17.59
CA ALA A 94 -15.57 -10.21 -16.18
C ALA A 94 -16.94 -10.76 -15.79
N CYS A 95 -16.98 -11.83 -14.99
CA CYS A 95 -18.22 -12.35 -14.40
C CYS A 95 -18.40 -11.82 -12.96
N TRP A 96 -18.96 -10.62 -12.83
CA TRP A 96 -19.31 -10.01 -11.53
C TRP A 96 -20.44 -10.73 -10.81
N ALA A 97 -21.24 -11.52 -11.54
CA ALA A 97 -22.29 -12.34 -10.95
C ALA A 97 -21.76 -13.30 -9.85
N VAL A 98 -20.50 -13.76 -9.94
CA VAL A 98 -19.87 -14.56 -8.87
C VAL A 98 -19.79 -13.78 -7.57
N VAL A 99 -19.46 -12.48 -7.63
CA VAL A 99 -19.41 -11.62 -6.44
C VAL A 99 -20.81 -11.47 -5.86
N GLY A 100 -21.84 -11.24 -6.69
CA GLY A 100 -23.23 -11.19 -6.25
C GLY A 100 -23.69 -12.47 -5.54
N GLU A 101 -23.43 -13.63 -6.13
CA GLU A 101 -23.88 -14.94 -5.62
C GLU A 101 -23.03 -15.46 -4.44
N LYS A 102 -21.75 -15.09 -4.36
CA LYS A 102 -20.78 -15.62 -3.38
C LYS A 102 -20.22 -14.58 -2.42
N HIS A 103 -20.75 -13.35 -2.39
CA HIS A 103 -20.28 -12.28 -1.49
C HIS A 103 -20.16 -12.75 -0.03
N ARG A 104 -21.11 -13.56 0.45
CA ARG A 104 -21.10 -14.12 1.81
C ARG A 104 -19.86 -14.95 2.10
N TYR A 105 -19.46 -15.81 1.16
CA TYR A 105 -18.26 -16.64 1.29
C TYR A 105 -16.98 -15.79 1.16
N ILE A 106 -17.00 -14.78 0.30
CA ILE A 106 -15.86 -13.85 0.12
C ILE A 106 -15.63 -13.03 1.42
N LEU A 107 -16.69 -12.55 2.06
CA LEU A 107 -16.61 -11.74 3.26
C LEU A 107 -16.35 -12.56 4.53
N PHE A 108 -17.04 -13.69 4.70
CA PHE A 108 -17.08 -14.44 5.96
C PHE A 108 -16.50 -15.86 5.86
N GLY A 109 -16.14 -16.34 4.68
CA GLY A 109 -15.62 -17.69 4.49
C GLY A 109 -16.66 -18.78 4.82
N THR A 110 -16.23 -19.79 5.57
CA THR A 110 -17.04 -20.93 6.02
C THR A 110 -17.68 -20.71 7.41
N TYR A 111 -17.71 -19.46 7.90
CA TYR A 111 -18.28 -19.12 9.20
C TYR A 111 -19.79 -19.43 9.26
N PRO A 112 -20.30 -20.05 10.34
CA PRO A 112 -21.72 -20.41 10.47
C PRO A 112 -22.63 -19.20 10.32
N PHE A 113 -23.76 -19.39 9.63
CA PHE A 113 -24.64 -18.29 9.19
C PHE A 113 -25.15 -17.41 10.34
N GLU A 114 -25.62 -18.04 11.42
CA GLU A 114 -26.18 -17.35 12.59
C GLU A 114 -25.16 -16.47 13.31
N GLU A 115 -23.86 -16.73 13.12
CA GLU A 115 -22.79 -16.02 13.83
C GLU A 115 -21.98 -15.09 12.91
N GLN A 116 -22.40 -14.88 11.65
CA GLN A 116 -21.67 -14.02 10.69
C GLN A 116 -21.54 -12.57 11.13
N TRP A 117 -22.41 -12.12 12.04
CA TRP A 117 -22.30 -10.80 12.67
C TRP A 117 -20.96 -10.61 13.39
N ARG A 118 -20.31 -11.69 13.88
CA ARG A 118 -19.01 -11.64 14.56
C ARG A 118 -17.88 -11.23 13.61
N PRO A 119 -17.59 -11.95 12.50
CA PRO A 119 -16.68 -11.47 11.47
C PRO A 119 -17.04 -10.09 10.89
N ALA A 120 -18.33 -9.79 10.70
CA ALA A 120 -18.77 -8.48 10.21
C ALA A 120 -18.36 -7.35 11.17
N LEU A 121 -18.57 -7.55 12.48
CA LEU A 121 -18.15 -6.59 13.51
C LEU A 121 -16.62 -6.44 13.52
N CYS A 122 -15.88 -7.54 13.40
CA CYS A 122 -14.42 -7.51 13.31
C CYS A 122 -13.92 -6.72 12.09
N ILE A 123 -14.56 -6.88 10.93
CA ILE A 123 -14.26 -6.09 9.72
C ILE A 123 -14.48 -4.60 9.99
N VAL A 124 -15.60 -4.23 10.62
CA VAL A 124 -15.89 -2.84 10.98
C VAL A 124 -14.87 -2.28 11.98
N ILE A 125 -14.43 -3.07 12.96
CA ILE A 125 -13.36 -2.69 13.89
C ILE A 125 -12.07 -2.40 13.11
N PHE A 126 -11.63 -3.30 12.23
CA PHE A 126 -10.41 -3.08 11.45
C PHE A 126 -10.50 -1.83 10.56
N ILE A 127 -11.60 -1.65 9.84
CA ILE A 127 -11.83 -0.45 9.01
C ILE A 127 -11.74 0.81 9.88
N SER A 128 -12.35 0.80 11.06
CA SER A 128 -12.31 1.91 12.01
C SER A 128 -10.88 2.16 12.52
N LEU A 129 -10.12 1.12 12.84
CA LEU A 129 -8.72 1.23 13.27
C LEU A 129 -7.84 1.83 12.18
N TYR A 130 -7.98 1.38 10.92
CA TYR A 130 -7.23 1.94 9.80
C TYR A 130 -7.61 3.39 9.54
N PHE A 131 -8.91 3.71 9.59
CA PHE A 131 -9.38 5.08 9.41
C PHE A 131 -8.83 6.01 10.50
N LEU A 132 -8.91 5.60 11.77
CA LEU A 132 -8.31 6.33 12.89
C LEU A 132 -6.79 6.48 12.74
N SER A 133 -6.11 5.47 12.23
CA SER A 133 -4.66 5.51 11.97
C SER A 133 -4.30 6.41 10.79
N GLY A 134 -5.17 6.55 9.78
CA GLY A 134 -4.97 7.49 8.67
C GLY A 134 -5.16 8.95 9.10
N TRP A 135 -5.93 9.19 10.17
CA TRP A 135 -6.23 10.54 10.61
C TRP A 135 -5.13 11.08 11.55
N ARG A 136 -4.28 11.97 11.02
CA ARG A 136 -3.11 12.54 11.72
C ARG A 136 -3.38 13.06 13.13
N ARG A 137 -4.60 13.48 13.46
CA ARG A 137 -4.97 13.97 14.79
C ARG A 137 -4.86 12.91 15.89
N PHE A 138 -5.00 11.63 15.55
CA PHE A 138 -4.92 10.51 16.50
C PHE A 138 -3.52 9.92 16.63
N TRP A 139 -2.48 10.51 16.01
CA TRP A 139 -1.09 10.07 16.13
C TRP A 139 -0.46 10.49 17.46
N ASN A 140 -1.02 9.99 18.55
CA ASN A 140 -0.51 10.16 19.90
C ASN A 140 -0.17 8.78 20.50
N LYS A 141 0.34 8.78 21.74
CA LYS A 141 0.69 7.55 22.45
C LYS A 141 -0.51 6.64 22.75
N THR A 142 -1.75 7.11 22.56
CA THR A 142 -2.96 6.29 22.77
C THR A 142 -3.23 5.34 21.60
N LEU A 143 -2.76 5.66 20.38
CA LEU A 143 -3.02 4.86 19.18
C LEU A 143 -2.56 3.41 19.30
N PRO A 144 -1.34 3.09 19.80
CA PRO A 144 -0.93 1.70 20.03
C PRO A 144 -1.85 0.95 21.00
N PHE A 145 -2.33 1.62 22.07
CA PHE A 145 -3.24 1.00 23.02
C PHE A 145 -4.61 0.70 22.38
N ILE A 146 -5.13 1.62 21.55
CA ILE A 146 -6.36 1.40 20.78
C ILE A 146 -6.20 0.21 19.83
N TRP A 147 -5.03 0.08 19.17
CA TRP A 147 -4.71 -1.07 18.34
C TRP A 147 -4.67 -2.38 19.10
N ILE A 148 -3.97 -2.43 20.23
CA ILE A 148 -3.90 -3.63 21.08
C ILE A 148 -5.31 -4.01 21.55
N ALA A 149 -6.09 -3.06 22.04
CA ALA A 149 -7.46 -3.29 22.46
C ALA A 149 -8.33 -3.82 21.30
N GLY A 150 -8.19 -3.23 20.11
CA GLY A 150 -8.90 -3.67 18.91
C GLY A 150 -8.53 -5.09 18.46
N ILE A 151 -7.24 -5.45 18.48
CA ILE A 151 -6.76 -6.80 18.14
C ILE A 151 -7.29 -7.82 19.15
N VAL A 152 -7.24 -7.51 20.45
CA VAL A 152 -7.78 -8.38 21.50
C VAL A 152 -9.30 -8.54 21.34
N ALA A 153 -10.03 -7.46 21.04
CA ALA A 153 -11.46 -7.51 20.78
C ALA A 153 -11.77 -8.40 19.56
N VAL A 154 -11.06 -8.24 18.45
CA VAL A 154 -11.23 -9.09 17.25
C VAL A 154 -10.95 -10.56 17.57
N GLY A 155 -9.85 -10.85 18.26
CA GLY A 155 -9.48 -12.22 18.61
C GLY A 155 -10.51 -12.90 19.51
N THR A 156 -11.02 -12.18 20.52
CA THR A 156 -12.05 -12.70 21.44
C THR A 156 -13.40 -12.91 20.76
N ILE A 157 -13.82 -11.99 19.90
CA ILE A 157 -15.08 -12.11 19.13
C ILE A 157 -15.02 -13.28 18.14
N MET A 158 -13.90 -13.44 17.42
CA MET A 158 -13.73 -14.50 16.43
C MET A 158 -13.66 -15.90 17.04
N TRP A 159 -12.89 -16.03 18.13
CA TRP A 159 -12.72 -17.28 18.87
C TRP A 159 -14.04 -17.70 19.54
N GLY A 160 -14.71 -16.78 20.23
CA GLY A 160 -15.84 -17.13 21.07
C GLY A 160 -15.41 -17.98 22.28
N GLY A 161 -16.36 -18.57 22.99
CA GLY A 161 -16.12 -19.31 24.23
C GLY A 161 -16.04 -18.45 25.49
N VAL A 162 -16.16 -17.12 25.35
CA VAL A 162 -16.18 -16.14 26.45
C VAL A 162 -17.49 -15.36 26.38
N PHE A 163 -18.02 -14.91 27.51
CA PHE A 163 -19.28 -14.13 27.59
C PHE A 163 -20.52 -14.87 27.03
N GLY A 164 -20.52 -16.21 27.05
CA GLY A 164 -21.64 -17.01 26.53
C GLY A 164 -21.65 -17.17 25.00
N LEU A 165 -20.61 -16.70 24.29
CA LEU A 165 -20.46 -16.95 22.87
C LEU A 165 -20.09 -18.41 22.61
N SER A 166 -20.74 -19.04 21.63
CA SER A 166 -20.33 -20.33 21.07
C SER A 166 -18.90 -20.29 20.55
N TYR A 167 -18.16 -21.37 20.78
CA TYR A 167 -16.80 -21.54 20.28
C TYR A 167 -16.84 -21.91 18.79
N VAL A 168 -16.09 -21.17 17.96
CA VAL A 168 -15.96 -21.46 16.52
C VAL A 168 -14.52 -21.85 16.21
N PRO A 169 -14.27 -23.07 15.68
CA PRO A 169 -12.92 -23.54 15.39
C PRO A 169 -12.24 -22.70 14.31
N GLN A 170 -10.92 -22.54 14.43
CA GLN A 170 -10.07 -21.74 13.52
C GLN A 170 -10.21 -22.18 12.05
N GLU A 171 -10.49 -23.46 11.80
CA GLU A 171 -10.69 -24.05 10.48
C GLU A 171 -11.83 -23.41 9.68
N ARG A 172 -12.79 -22.82 10.38
CA ARG A 172 -13.95 -22.13 9.79
C ARG A 172 -13.73 -20.63 9.62
N TRP A 173 -12.59 -20.11 10.08
CA TRP A 173 -12.27 -18.71 9.90
C TRP A 173 -11.82 -18.52 8.45
N GLY A 174 -12.31 -17.46 7.82
CA GLY A 174 -12.02 -17.21 6.42
C GLY A 174 -12.53 -15.86 5.95
N GLY A 175 -12.48 -15.67 4.64
CA GLY A 175 -12.95 -14.45 3.99
C GLY A 175 -12.12 -13.22 4.33
N LEU A 176 -12.77 -12.06 4.25
CA LEU A 176 -12.15 -10.75 4.40
C LEU A 176 -11.47 -10.58 5.77
N VAL A 177 -12.06 -11.11 6.85
CA VAL A 177 -11.50 -10.88 8.20
C VAL A 177 -10.10 -11.48 8.38
N ILE A 178 -9.84 -12.69 7.84
CA ILE A 178 -8.50 -13.30 7.89
C ILE A 178 -7.53 -12.46 7.06
N THR A 179 -7.94 -12.00 5.87
CA THR A 179 -7.05 -11.19 5.04
C THR A 179 -6.65 -9.89 5.75
N LEU A 180 -7.56 -9.25 6.49
CA LEU A 180 -7.26 -8.06 7.29
C LEU A 180 -6.32 -8.38 8.47
N ILE A 181 -6.54 -9.52 9.14
CA ILE A 181 -5.65 -9.98 10.22
C ILE A 181 -4.23 -10.20 9.67
N LEU A 182 -4.09 -10.99 8.61
CA LEU A 182 -2.80 -11.31 8.00
C LEU A 182 -2.11 -10.07 7.44
N ALA A 183 -2.84 -9.16 6.80
CA ALA A 183 -2.30 -7.90 6.32
C ALA A 183 -1.81 -7.01 7.48
N THR A 184 -2.57 -6.92 8.57
CA THR A 184 -2.20 -6.13 9.75
C THR A 184 -0.91 -6.66 10.38
N PHE A 185 -0.86 -7.95 10.70
CA PHE A 185 0.33 -8.55 11.30
C PHE A 185 1.51 -8.54 10.33
N GLY A 186 1.26 -8.82 9.05
CA GLY A 186 2.27 -8.74 8.00
C GLY A 186 2.92 -7.35 7.94
N LEU A 187 2.13 -6.27 7.92
CA LEU A 187 2.64 -4.90 7.95
C LEU A 187 3.35 -4.57 9.27
N ALA A 188 2.78 -4.99 10.40
CA ALA A 188 3.32 -4.72 11.73
C ALA A 188 4.72 -5.35 11.94
N PHE A 189 4.98 -6.53 11.36
CA PHE A 189 6.29 -7.18 11.42
C PHE A 189 7.23 -6.78 10.28
N ALA A 190 6.70 -6.58 9.06
CA ALA A 190 7.51 -6.21 7.91
C ALA A 190 8.19 -4.85 8.10
N PHE A 191 7.51 -3.88 8.73
CA PHE A 191 8.06 -2.54 8.89
C PHE A 191 9.29 -2.48 9.83
N PRO A 192 9.24 -3.03 11.07
CA PRO A 192 10.43 -3.16 11.90
C PRO A 192 11.53 -3.98 11.24
N PHE A 193 11.18 -5.08 10.57
CA PHE A 193 12.16 -5.92 9.87
C PHE A 193 12.87 -5.16 8.75
N ALA A 194 12.12 -4.38 7.96
CA ALA A 194 12.68 -3.51 6.93
C ALA A 194 13.64 -2.46 7.53
N ILE A 195 13.30 -1.88 8.69
CA ILE A 195 14.19 -0.95 9.40
C ILE A 195 15.47 -1.66 9.87
N LEU A 196 15.34 -2.85 10.45
CA LEU A 196 16.49 -3.64 10.93
C LEU A 196 17.45 -3.98 9.79
N VAL A 197 16.93 -4.43 8.64
CA VAL A 197 17.75 -4.70 7.45
C VAL A 197 18.41 -3.42 6.93
N ALA A 198 17.68 -2.29 6.91
CA ALA A 198 18.23 -1.01 6.49
C ALA A 198 19.36 -0.51 7.41
N LEU A 199 19.22 -0.69 8.73
CA LEU A 199 20.27 -0.39 9.71
C LEU A 199 21.44 -1.38 9.61
N GLY A 200 21.15 -2.66 9.34
CA GLY A 200 22.15 -3.72 9.16
C GLY A 200 23.13 -3.43 8.01
N ARG A 201 22.66 -2.79 6.93
CA ARG A 201 23.53 -2.29 5.84
C ARG A 201 24.55 -1.24 6.29
N ARG A 202 24.30 -0.52 7.39
CA ARG A 202 25.20 0.48 7.99
C ARG A 202 26.04 -0.06 9.15
N SER A 203 25.90 -1.35 9.50
CA SER A 203 26.66 -1.95 10.60
C SER A 203 28.15 -2.11 10.26
N GLU A 204 29.01 -1.95 11.26
CA GLU A 204 30.45 -2.16 11.13
C GLU A 204 30.84 -3.65 11.11
N MET A 205 29.95 -4.54 11.57
CA MET A 205 30.18 -5.99 11.55
C MET A 205 30.03 -6.56 10.12
N PRO A 206 31.13 -7.08 9.50
CA PRO A 206 31.13 -7.42 8.08
C PRO A 206 30.13 -8.53 7.72
N ALA A 207 29.99 -9.56 8.57
CA ALA A 207 29.09 -10.68 8.30
C ALA A 207 27.61 -10.25 8.21
N ILE A 208 27.15 -9.41 9.14
CA ILE A 208 25.78 -8.91 9.18
C ILE A 208 25.52 -7.93 8.03
N LYS A 209 26.49 -7.08 7.72
CA LYS A 209 26.42 -6.13 6.61
C LYS A 209 26.27 -6.85 5.27
N TRP A 210 27.08 -7.87 5.01
CA TRP A 210 27.01 -8.66 3.76
C TRP A 210 25.68 -9.40 3.63
N LEU A 211 25.16 -9.99 4.71
CA LEU A 211 23.85 -10.64 4.71
C LEU A 211 22.73 -9.64 4.34
N CYS A 212 22.73 -8.44 4.95
CA CYS A 212 21.72 -7.42 4.66
C CYS A 212 21.84 -6.81 3.26
N ILE A 213 23.06 -6.73 2.69
CA ILE A 213 23.25 -6.28 1.31
C ILE A 213 22.73 -7.34 0.34
N GLY A 214 23.13 -8.60 0.51
CA GLY A 214 22.72 -9.69 -0.39
C GLY A 214 21.23 -10.07 -0.32
N TYR A 215 20.51 -9.72 0.76
CA TYR A 215 19.05 -9.88 0.80
C TYR A 215 18.31 -8.80 -0.01
N VAL A 216 18.89 -7.60 -0.15
CA VAL A 216 18.23 -6.42 -0.73
C VAL A 216 18.55 -6.25 -2.22
N GLU A 217 19.66 -6.82 -2.69
CA GLU A 217 20.13 -6.79 -4.08
C GLU A 217 19.77 -8.09 -4.81
#